data_AF-A0A941JB21-F1
#
_entry.id   AF-A0A941JB21-F1
#
_cell.length_a   1.000
_cell.length_b   1.000
_cell.length_c   1.000
_cell.angle_alpha   90.00
_cell.angle_beta   90.00
_cell.angle_gamma   90.00
#
_symmetry.space_group_name_H-M   'P 1'
#
loop_
_entity.id
_entity.type
_entity.pdbx_description
1 polymer ?
#
loop_
_entity_poly.entity_id
_entity_poly.type
_entity_poly.pdbx_seq_one_letter_code
_entity_poly.pdbx_strand_id
1 'polypeptide(L)'
;MELTREELQGVKADVPGKNSTLFMTLLTMYQSFLAKYTGQNDIIVGSPLANRMIEGTEKSIGYFVNTLPFRLKLGHEETFEEILQRNTGHIIDIYDHQQMTLRKSLKSLTLKEI
;
A
#
# COMPACT_ATOMS: atom_id res chain seq x y z
N MET A 1 -1.66 -17.36 13.76
CA MET A 1 -0.89 -17.91 12.62
C MET A 1 0.26 -16.93 12.40
N GLU A 2 1.47 -17.31 12.82
CA GLU A 2 2.67 -16.48 12.63
C GLU A 2 3.38 -16.94 11.34
N LEU A 3 3.91 -15.99 10.57
CA LEU A 3 4.75 -16.32 9.42
C LEU A 3 6.06 -16.91 9.93
N THR A 4 6.38 -18.12 9.46
CA THR A 4 7.67 -18.75 9.74
C THR A 4 8.80 -17.97 9.08
N ARG A 5 10.02 -18.14 9.62
CA ARG A 5 11.21 -17.48 9.05
C ARG A 5 11.49 -17.92 7.60
N GLU A 6 11.15 -19.16 7.27
CA GLU A 6 11.30 -19.73 5.93
C GLU A 6 10.33 -19.07 4.94
N GLU A 7 9.05 -18.92 5.31
CA GLU A 7 8.05 -18.21 4.48
C GLU A 7 8.45 -16.75 4.25
N LEU A 8 8.92 -16.05 5.30
CA LEU A 8 9.41 -14.68 5.16
C LEU A 8 10.65 -14.58 4.27
N GLN A 9 11.55 -15.56 4.32
CA GLN A 9 12.71 -15.61 3.45
C GLN A 9 12.32 -15.89 1.99
N GLY A 10 11.38 -16.81 1.76
CA GLY A 10 10.84 -17.09 0.43
C GLY A 10 10.25 -15.84 -0.22
N VAL A 11 9.39 -15.13 0.52
CA VAL A 11 8.80 -13.87 0.03
C VAL A 11 9.88 -12.82 -0.23
N LYS A 12 10.87 -12.67 0.65
CA LYS A 12 11.98 -11.71 0.47
C LYS A 12 12.90 -12.05 -0.70
N ALA A 13 13.09 -13.32 -1.02
CA ALA A 13 13.95 -13.75 -2.12
C ALA A 13 13.36 -13.41 -3.50
N ASP A 14 12.04 -13.33 -3.62
CA ASP A 14 11.34 -12.94 -4.84
C ASP A 14 11.28 -11.42 -5.08
N VAL A 15 11.64 -10.60 -4.07
CA VAL A 15 11.59 -9.12 -4.11
C VAL A 15 12.65 -8.48 -5.03
N PRO A 16 13.95 -8.88 -5.00
CA PRO A 16 15.02 -8.15 -5.69
C PRO A 16 14.93 -8.21 -7.22
N GLY A 17 14.24 -9.20 -7.78
CA GLY A 17 14.07 -9.32 -9.23
C GLY A 17 13.07 -8.35 -9.85
N LYS A 18 12.28 -7.62 -9.03
CA LYS A 18 11.04 -6.96 -9.48
C LYS A 18 10.91 -5.47 -9.13
N ASN A 19 11.99 -4.77 -8.73
CA ASN A 19 11.95 -3.36 -8.29
C ASN A 19 10.86 -3.06 -7.24
N SER A 20 10.50 -4.04 -6.42
CA SER A 20 9.47 -3.91 -5.39
C SER A 20 10.11 -3.97 -3.99
N THR A 21 9.39 -3.56 -2.96
CA THR A 21 9.79 -3.74 -1.55
C THR A 21 8.96 -4.84 -0.91
N LEU A 22 9.43 -5.39 0.21
CA LEU A 22 8.64 -6.36 0.98
C LEU A 22 7.25 -5.83 1.35
N PHE A 23 7.14 -4.53 1.67
CA PHE A 23 5.86 -3.89 1.94
C PHE A 23 4.93 -3.95 0.72
N MET A 24 5.42 -3.60 -0.47
CA MET A 24 4.64 -3.64 -1.71
C MET A 24 4.16 -5.06 -2.03
N THR A 25 5.02 -6.05 -1.85
CA THR A 25 4.67 -7.47 -2.07
C THR A 25 3.60 -7.95 -1.10
N LEU A 26 3.77 -7.70 0.20
CA LEU A 26 2.80 -8.11 1.22
C LEU A 26 1.47 -7.37 1.08
N LEU A 27 1.50 -6.07 0.78
CA LEU A 27 0.29 -5.28 0.54
C LEU A 27 -0.48 -5.81 -0.67
N THR A 28 0.21 -6.09 -1.78
CA THR A 28 -0.41 -6.65 -2.99
C THR A 28 -1.00 -8.04 -2.73
N MET A 29 -0.28 -8.89 -1.99
CA MET A 29 -0.75 -10.21 -1.60
C MET A 29 -2.00 -10.11 -0.72
N TYR A 30 -2.00 -9.20 0.26
CA TYR A 30 -3.14 -8.96 1.14
C TYR A 30 -4.36 -8.43 0.38
N GLN A 31 -4.19 -7.44 -0.50
CA GLN A 31 -5.28 -6.93 -1.34
C GLN A 31 -5.84 -8.02 -2.27
N SER A 32 -4.98 -8.84 -2.87
CA SER A 32 -5.40 -9.97 -3.71
C SER A 32 -6.15 -11.04 -2.92
N PHE A 33 -5.71 -11.31 -1.69
CA PHE A 33 -6.42 -12.20 -0.76
C PHE A 33 -7.81 -11.67 -0.43
N LEU A 34 -7.92 -10.38 -0.08
CA LEU A 34 -9.21 -9.74 0.19
C LEU A 34 -10.14 -9.76 -1.03
N ALA A 35 -9.61 -9.54 -2.23
CA ALA A 35 -10.39 -9.60 -3.46
C ALA A 35 -10.99 -11.00 -3.67
N LYS A 36 -10.19 -12.06 -3.50
CA LYS A 36 -10.67 -13.45 -3.59
C LYS A 36 -11.68 -13.78 -2.48
N TYR A 37 -11.45 -13.28 -1.27
CA TYR A 37 -12.32 -13.54 -0.12
C TYR A 37 -13.68 -12.83 -0.23
N THR A 38 -13.70 -11.61 -0.76
CA THR A 38 -14.91 -10.77 -0.87
C THR A 38 -15.62 -10.90 -2.21
N GLY A 39 -14.96 -11.44 -3.23
CA GLY A 39 -15.44 -11.45 -4.62
C GLY A 39 -15.39 -10.07 -5.30
N GLN A 40 -14.78 -9.06 -4.67
CA GLN A 40 -14.66 -7.72 -5.23
C GLN A 40 -13.33 -7.54 -5.97
N ASN A 41 -13.38 -6.97 -7.17
CA ASN A 41 -12.19 -6.68 -7.98
C ASN A 41 -11.58 -5.30 -7.71
N ASP A 42 -12.11 -4.54 -6.77
CA ASP A 42 -11.67 -3.19 -6.44
C ASP A 42 -11.50 -3.05 -4.93
N ILE A 43 -10.25 -3.18 -4.46
CA ILE A 43 -9.91 -3.27 -3.03
C ILE A 43 -9.13 -2.04 -2.63
N ILE A 44 -9.57 -1.38 -1.55
CA ILE A 44 -8.85 -0.27 -0.93
C ILE A 44 -8.38 -0.70 0.45
N VAL A 45 -7.08 -0.58 0.70
CA VAL A 45 -6.46 -0.83 2.01
C VAL A 45 -5.74 0.44 2.45
N GLY A 46 -6.04 0.91 3.66
CA GLY A 46 -5.31 2.01 4.28
C GLY A 46 -4.08 1.50 5.02
N SER A 47 -2.92 2.12 4.82
CA SER A 47 -1.71 1.85 5.63
C SER A 47 -1.17 3.14 6.25
N PRO A 48 -0.74 3.12 7.53
CA PRO A 48 -0.08 4.27 8.15
C PRO A 48 1.31 4.47 7.55
N LEU A 49 1.64 5.73 7.25
CA LEU A 49 2.96 6.17 6.84
C LEU A 49 3.52 7.18 7.83
N ALA A 50 4.78 7.01 8.21
CA ALA A 50 5.51 7.98 9.02
C ALA A 50 5.82 9.21 8.16
N ASN A 51 4.97 10.25 8.22
CA ASN A 51 5.11 11.49 7.47
C ASN A 51 6.17 12.42 8.12
N ARG A 52 7.42 11.93 8.22
CA ARG A 52 8.56 12.61 8.87
C ARG A 52 9.61 13.12 7.87
N MET A 53 9.20 13.47 6.65
CA MET A 53 10.13 13.94 5.60
C MET A 53 10.59 15.40 5.76
N ILE A 54 10.08 16.12 6.78
CA ILE A 54 10.54 17.49 7.06
C ILE A 54 11.74 17.42 8.00
N GLU A 55 12.82 18.10 7.62
CA GLU A 55 14.03 18.21 8.42
C GLU A 55 13.72 18.68 9.85
N GLY A 56 14.30 18.02 10.85
CA GLY A 56 14.05 18.28 12.27
C GLY A 56 12.88 17.50 12.88
N THR A 57 12.01 16.86 12.10
CA THR A 57 10.86 16.09 12.65
C THR A 57 11.21 14.65 13.03
N GLU A 58 12.38 14.14 12.64
CA GLU A 58 12.79 12.74 12.86
C GLU A 58 12.85 12.37 14.35
N LYS A 59 13.32 13.30 15.20
CA LYS A 59 13.54 13.09 16.64
C LYS A 59 12.52 13.81 17.52
N SER A 60 11.50 14.45 16.92
CA SER A 60 10.47 15.18 17.65
C SER A 60 9.33 14.27 18.11
N ILE A 61 8.83 14.53 19.33
CA ILE A 61 7.61 13.92 19.86
C ILE A 61 6.41 14.66 19.26
N GLY A 62 5.51 13.94 18.60
CA GLY A 62 4.31 14.49 17.95
C GLY A 62 3.60 13.49 17.05
N TYR A 63 2.39 13.85 16.59
CA TYR A 63 1.58 13.02 15.69
C TYR A 63 1.88 13.36 14.23
N PHE A 64 2.70 12.51 13.61
CA PHE A 64 3.13 12.66 12.20
C PHE A 64 2.66 11.49 11.33
N VAL A 65 1.78 10.62 11.81
CA VAL A 65 1.29 9.50 10.99
C VAL A 65 0.25 10.01 10.01
N ASN A 66 0.41 9.72 8.72
CA ASN A 66 -0.62 9.93 7.71
C ASN A 66 -1.05 8.56 7.17
N THR A 67 -2.36 8.30 7.12
CA THR A 67 -2.88 7.06 6.53
C THR A 67 -3.12 7.28 5.04
N LEU A 68 -2.45 6.51 4.20
CA LEU A 68 -2.64 6.56 2.74
C LEU A 68 -3.53 5.42 2.26
N PRO A 69 -4.54 5.69 1.42
CA PRO A 69 -5.35 4.66 0.79
C PRO A 69 -4.64 4.07 -0.42
N PHE A 70 -4.39 2.76 -0.40
CA PHE A 70 -3.85 2.01 -1.53
C PHE A 70 -4.98 1.25 -2.21
N ARG A 71 -5.29 1.63 -3.45
CA ARG A 71 -6.35 1.00 -4.25
C ARG A 71 -5.75 0.04 -5.26
N LEU A 72 -6.15 -1.22 -5.18
CA LEU A 72 -5.85 -2.24 -6.18
C LEU A 72 -7.13 -2.62 -6.92
N LYS A 73 -7.13 -2.41 -8.24
CA LYS A 73 -8.10 -3.02 -9.14
C LYS A 73 -7.49 -4.28 -9.75
N LEU A 74 -8.18 -5.41 -9.67
CA LEU A 74 -7.78 -6.65 -10.34
C LEU A 74 -8.43 -6.71 -11.72
N GLY A 75 -7.62 -6.97 -12.74
CA GLY A 75 -8.06 -7.31 -14.08
C GLY A 75 -8.44 -8.78 -14.19
N HIS A 76 -9.11 -9.12 -15.29
CA HIS A 76 -9.33 -10.52 -15.66
C HIS A 76 -8.01 -11.12 -16.17
N GLU A 77 -7.67 -12.31 -15.68
CA GLU A 77 -6.54 -13.12 -16.14
C GLU A 77 -5.13 -12.52 -15.93
N GLU A 78 -4.94 -11.63 -14.95
CA GLU A 78 -3.59 -11.18 -14.56
C GLU A 78 -2.89 -12.21 -13.66
N THR A 79 -1.62 -12.46 -13.93
CA THR A 79 -0.72 -13.16 -13.00
C THR A 79 -0.38 -12.29 -11.79
N PHE A 80 0.02 -12.92 -10.68
CA PHE A 80 0.44 -12.16 -9.49
C PHE A 80 1.63 -11.22 -9.78
N GLU A 81 2.51 -11.59 -10.70
CA GLU A 81 3.66 -10.77 -11.07
C GLU A 81 3.26 -9.49 -11.78
N GLU A 82 2.33 -9.58 -12.74
CA GLU A 82 1.78 -8.42 -13.43
C GLU A 82 1.05 -7.48 -12.47
N ILE A 83 0.25 -8.06 -11.56
CA ILE A 83 -0.44 -7.31 -10.50
C ILE A 83 0.59 -6.59 -9.62
N LEU A 84 1.65 -7.28 -9.18
CA LEU A 84 2.68 -6.70 -8.31
C LEU A 84 3.44 -5.57 -9.01
N GLN A 85 3.82 -5.75 -10.27
CA GLN A 85 4.55 -4.73 -11.02
C GLN A 85 3.71 -3.46 -11.20
N ARG A 86 2.43 -3.62 -11.59
CA ARG A 86 1.50 -2.49 -11.73
C ARG A 86 1.23 -1.81 -10.39
N ASN A 87 0.95 -2.59 -9.34
CA ASN A 87 0.65 -2.05 -8.02
C ASN A 87 1.88 -1.35 -7.41
N THR A 88 3.10 -1.82 -7.70
CA THR A 88 4.34 -1.16 -7.30
C THR A 88 4.41 0.26 -7.86
N GLY A 89 4.12 0.45 -9.16
CA GLY A 89 4.04 1.78 -9.78
C GLY A 89 3.00 2.68 -9.09
N HIS A 90 1.80 2.16 -8.85
CA HIS A 90 0.74 2.91 -8.16
C HIS A 90 1.13 3.29 -6.72
N ILE A 91 1.82 2.40 -6.00
CA ILE A 91 2.28 2.65 -4.64
C ILE A 91 3.33 3.78 -4.65
N ILE A 92 4.25 3.78 -5.61
CA ILE A 92 5.24 4.85 -5.78
C ILE A 92 4.53 6.19 -6.07
N ASP A 93 3.56 6.22 -6.97
CA ASP A 93 2.79 7.43 -7.26
C ASP A 93 2.07 7.98 -6.01
N ILE A 94 1.54 7.09 -5.16
CA ILE A 94 0.92 7.46 -3.88
C ILE A 94 1.96 8.04 -2.92
N TYR A 95 3.17 7.47 -2.87
CA TYR A 95 4.28 8.00 -2.08
C TYR A 95 4.71 9.40 -2.54
N ASP A 96 4.73 9.67 -3.84
CA ASP A 96 5.05 11.01 -4.37
C ASP A 96 4.03 12.07 -3.93
N HIS A 97 2.78 11.65 -3.67
CA HIS A 97 1.69 12.52 -3.20
C HIS A 97 1.39 12.39 -1.69
N GLN A 98 2.29 11.79 -0.90
CA GLN A 98 2.06 11.47 0.53
C GLN A 98 1.76 12.69 1.43
N GLN A 99 2.01 13.91 0.94
CA GLN A 99 1.66 15.17 1.62
C GLN A 99 0.15 15.46 1.61
N MET A 100 -0.61 14.72 0.79
CA MET A 100 -2.06 14.70 0.86
C MET A 100 -2.52 13.86 2.05
N THR A 101 -2.98 14.54 3.10
CA THR A 101 -3.61 13.86 4.25
C THR A 101 -4.90 13.17 3.80
N LEU A 102 -5.25 12.02 4.38
CA LEU A 102 -6.54 11.34 4.14
C LEU A 102 -7.73 12.33 4.16
N ARG A 103 -7.74 13.23 5.14
CA ARG A 103 -8.78 14.28 5.29
C ARG A 103 -8.88 15.19 4.06
N LYS A 104 -7.74 15.58 3.47
CA LYS A 104 -7.70 16.41 2.26
C LYS A 104 -8.20 15.62 1.05
N SER A 105 -7.79 14.36 0.91
CA SER A 105 -8.25 13.49 -0.19
C SER A 105 -9.76 13.24 -0.15
N LEU A 106 -10.35 13.08 1.05
CA LEU A 106 -11.79 12.99 1.23
C LEU A 106 -12.51 14.29 0.85
N LYS A 107 -11.96 15.44 1.26
CA LYS A 107 -12.52 16.76 0.89
C LYS A 107 -12.50 17.01 -0.61
N SER A 108 -11.43 16.65 -1.31
CA SER A 108 -11.34 16.82 -2.78
C SER A 108 -12.33 15.94 -3.55
N LEU A 109 -12.81 14.84 -2.95
CA LEU A 109 -13.80 13.95 -3.55
C LEU A 109 -15.25 14.43 -3.37
N THR A 110 -15.47 15.63 -2.80
CA THR A 110 -16.80 16.20 -2.56
C THR A 110 -17.75 15.24 -1.83
N LEU A 111 -17.21 14.48 -0.87
CA LEU A 111 -18.05 13.86 0.15
C LEU A 111 -18.50 14.99 1.07
N LYS A 112 -19.73 15.48 0.88
CA LYS A 112 -20.40 16.36 1.83
C LYS A 112 -20.25 15.74 3.21
N GLU A 113 -19.74 16.54 4.16
CA GLU A 113 -19.61 16.16 5.55
C GLU A 113 -20.94 15.52 6.01
N ILE A 114 -20.86 14.27 6.48
CA ILE A 114 -21.93 13.64 7.26
C ILE A 114 -21.85 14.23 8.67
#